data_AF-A0A351VJ52-F1
#
_entry.id   AF-A0A351VJ52-F1
#
_cell.length_a   1.000
_cell.length_b   1.000
_cell.length_c   1.000
_cell.angle_alpha   90.00
_cell.angle_beta   90.00
_cell.angle_gamma   90.00
#
_symmetry.space_group_name_H-M   'P 1'
#
loop_
_entity.id
_entity.type
_entity.pdbx_description
1 polymer ?
#
loop_
_entity_poly.entity_id
_entity_poly.type
_entity_poly.pdbx_seq_one_letter_code
_entity_poly.pdbx_strand_id
1 'polypeptide(L)'
;MATVYFEPNRTSLAIMKLVHGYFSRTRKGWTLMDQRWMLEKLREWYGVKIPRSTLCYNLKILREQGIVSTVTRHCRDPKTGEFIPKITLYKMTKKLKRYFSKQATYFKRCGWVPSMQQLKAGVLPVVGTVTSREEALREYQRLKKEQARRGAG
;
A
#
# COMPACT_ATOMS: atom_id res chain seq x y z
N MET A 1 -12.44 24.34 4.49
CA MET A 1 -11.64 23.75 3.39
C MET A 1 -12.19 22.37 3.08
N ALA A 2 -12.74 22.16 1.89
CA ALA A 2 -13.18 20.83 1.46
C ALA A 2 -11.98 19.89 1.47
N THR A 3 -12.00 18.87 2.32
CA THR A 3 -10.99 17.83 2.31
C THR A 3 -11.22 16.99 1.07
N VAL A 4 -10.55 17.33 -0.03
CA VAL A 4 -10.54 16.50 -1.24
C VAL A 4 -10.04 15.12 -0.82
N TYR A 5 -10.94 14.14 -0.81
CA TYR A 5 -10.63 12.79 -0.39
C TYR A 5 -9.76 12.18 -1.50
N PHE A 6 -8.50 11.87 -1.17
CA PHE A 6 -7.63 11.18 -2.10
C PHE A 6 -8.14 9.75 -2.30
N GLU A 7 -8.69 9.48 -3.48
CA GLU A 7 -9.07 8.15 -3.91
C GLU A 7 -7.93 7.54 -4.76
N PRO A 8 -7.18 6.56 -4.23
CA PRO A 8 -6.07 5.98 -4.96
C PRO A 8 -6.59 5.11 -6.10
N ASN A 9 -6.05 5.32 -7.31
CA ASN A 9 -6.23 4.38 -8.40
C ASN A 9 -5.60 3.01 -8.05
N ARG A 10 -5.91 1.97 -8.84
CA ARG A 10 -5.44 0.59 -8.61
C ARG A 10 -3.93 0.50 -8.42
N THR A 11 -3.15 1.22 -9.22
CA THR A 11 -1.68 1.24 -9.16
C THR A 11 -1.18 1.93 -7.89
N SER A 12 -1.72 3.10 -7.57
CA SER A 12 -1.44 3.84 -6.33
C SER A 12 -1.74 2.99 -5.10
N LEU A 13 -2.87 2.28 -5.09
CA LEU A 13 -3.25 1.39 -4.01
C LEU A 13 -2.26 0.21 -3.86
N ALA A 14 -1.80 -0.38 -4.95
CA ALA A 14 -0.79 -1.44 -4.93
C ALA A 14 0.55 -0.93 -4.37
N ILE A 15 0.98 0.27 -4.76
CA ILE A 15 2.18 0.92 -4.21
C ILE A 15 2.01 1.19 -2.72
N MET A 16 0.85 1.72 -2.30
CA MET A 16 0.53 1.93 -0.89
C MET A 16 0.59 0.62 -0.09
N LYS A 17 0.02 -0.47 -0.62
CA LYS A 17 0.07 -1.81 -0.04
C LYS A 17 1.52 -2.29 0.13
N LEU A 18 2.34 -2.16 -0.92
CA LEU A 18 3.74 -2.56 -0.90
C LEU A 18 4.54 -1.80 0.17
N VAL A 19 4.41 -0.47 0.20
CA VAL A 19 5.11 0.38 1.18
C VAL A 19 4.65 0.07 2.61
N HIS A 20 3.34 -0.04 2.83
CA HIS A 20 2.82 -0.37 4.16
C HIS A 20 3.26 -1.76 4.63
N GLY A 21 3.19 -2.78 3.77
CA GLY A 21 3.60 -4.14 4.06
C GLY A 21 5.09 -4.21 4.41
N TYR A 22 5.93 -3.56 3.62
CA TYR A 22 7.38 -3.50 3.86
C TYR A 22 7.70 -2.91 5.25
N PHE A 23 7.16 -1.73 5.56
CA PHE A 23 7.46 -1.05 6.82
C PHE A 23 6.85 -1.73 8.04
N SER A 24 5.68 -2.34 7.88
CA SER A 24 5.04 -3.06 8.98
C SER A 24 5.78 -4.36 9.32
N ARG A 25 6.34 -5.05 8.31
CA ARG A 25 7.15 -6.26 8.52
C ARG A 25 8.53 -5.96 9.08
N THR A 26 9.21 -4.96 8.53
CA THR A 26 10.61 -4.65 8.89
C THR A 26 10.73 -3.78 10.14
N ARG A 27 9.66 -3.09 10.55
CA ARG A 27 9.63 -2.09 11.63
C ARG A 27 10.65 -0.95 11.48
N LYS A 28 11.24 -0.78 10.29
CA LYS A 28 12.19 0.30 10.00
C LYS A 28 11.49 1.67 10.01
N GLY A 29 12.20 2.72 10.43
CA GLY A 29 11.69 4.10 10.36
C GLY A 29 11.84 4.73 8.97
N TRP A 30 12.91 4.38 8.27
CA TRP A 30 13.27 4.85 6.94
C TRP A 30 13.91 3.71 6.16
N THR A 31 13.78 3.70 4.85
CA THR A 31 14.47 2.70 4.02
C THR A 31 14.72 3.22 2.60
N LEU A 32 15.78 2.72 1.98
CA LEU A 32 15.95 2.84 0.55
C LEU A 32 15.06 1.78 -0.11
N MET A 33 14.07 2.22 -0.88
CA MET A 33 13.24 1.33 -1.70
C MET A 33 13.71 1.47 -3.13
N ASP A 34 14.51 0.50 -3.58
CA ASP A 34 14.96 0.47 -4.97
C ASP A 34 13.76 0.33 -5.91
N GLN A 35 13.73 1.15 -6.97
CA GLN A 35 12.59 1.19 -7.88
C GLN A 35 12.46 -0.10 -8.69
N ARG A 36 13.57 -0.76 -9.03
CA ARG A 36 13.52 -2.06 -9.73
C ARG A 36 12.93 -3.12 -8.82
N TRP A 37 13.35 -3.18 -7.55
CA TRP A 37 12.72 -4.03 -6.55
C TRP A 37 11.22 -3.74 -6.38
N MET A 38 10.81 -2.46 -6.35
CA MET A 38 9.39 -2.11 -6.25
C MET A 38 8.59 -2.62 -7.45
N LEU A 39 9.09 -2.43 -8.67
CA LEU A 39 8.44 -2.91 -9.89
C LEU A 39 8.31 -4.44 -9.90
N GLU A 40 9.35 -5.15 -9.47
CA GLU A 40 9.33 -6.61 -9.34
C GLU A 40 8.24 -7.06 -8.35
N LYS A 41 8.20 -6.48 -7.14
CA LYS A 41 7.19 -6.86 -6.14
C LYS A 41 5.78 -6.42 -6.50
N LEU A 42 5.60 -5.32 -7.23
CA LEU A 42 4.30 -4.94 -7.78
C LEU A 42 3.78 -5.98 -8.78
N ARG A 43 4.65 -6.51 -9.63
CA ARG A 43 4.30 -7.56 -10.57
C ARG A 43 4.00 -8.88 -9.85
N GLU A 44 4.91 -9.33 -8.99
CA GLU A 44 4.80 -10.63 -8.31
C GLU A 44 3.60 -10.72 -7.38
N TRP A 45 3.38 -9.70 -6.53
CA TRP A 45 2.40 -9.80 -5.45
C TRP A 45 1.04 -9.23 -5.82
N TYR A 46 0.98 -8.31 -6.79
CA TYR A 46 -0.24 -7.60 -7.13
C TYR A 46 -0.61 -7.69 -8.62
N GLY A 47 0.19 -8.36 -9.45
CA GLY A 47 -0.05 -8.48 -10.89
C GLY A 47 0.05 -7.15 -11.64
N VAL A 48 0.64 -6.11 -11.04
CA VAL A 48 0.72 -4.76 -11.61
C VAL A 48 2.01 -4.62 -12.41
N LYS A 49 1.90 -4.67 -13.74
CA LYS A 49 3.01 -4.42 -14.68
C LYS A 49 2.93 -2.98 -15.19
N ILE A 50 3.84 -2.13 -14.72
CA ILE A 50 3.91 -0.71 -15.09
C ILE A 50 5.33 -0.32 -15.47
N PRO A 51 5.52 0.69 -16.34
CA PRO A 51 6.84 1.23 -16.61
C PRO A 51 7.34 2.07 -15.42
N ARG A 52 8.66 2.27 -15.37
CA ARG A 52 9.33 3.06 -14.32
C ARG A 52 8.78 4.49 -14.23
N SER A 53 8.47 5.12 -15.36
CA SER A 53 7.88 6.47 -15.42
C SER A 53 6.55 6.54 -14.66
N THR A 54 5.66 5.56 -14.87
CA THR A 54 4.37 5.46 -14.16
C THR A 54 4.56 5.24 -12.67
N LEU A 55 5.54 4.42 -12.26
CA LEU A 55 5.88 4.26 -10.84
C LEU A 55 6.32 5.60 -10.23
N CYS A 56 7.25 6.31 -10.89
CA CYS A 56 7.73 7.62 -10.43
C CYS A 56 6.59 8.64 -10.32
N TYR A 57 5.68 8.67 -11.30
CA TYR A 57 4.51 9.54 -11.29
C TYR A 57 3.58 9.26 -10.10
N ASN A 58 3.22 7.99 -9.87
CA ASN A 58 2.37 7.61 -8.73
C ASN A 58 3.08 7.89 -7.39
N LEU A 59 4.38 7.63 -7.29
CA LEU A 59 5.14 7.98 -6.08
C LEU A 59 5.18 9.48 -5.84
N LYS A 60 5.27 10.31 -6.89
CA LYS A 60 5.17 11.77 -6.76
C LYS A 60 3.81 12.17 -6.16
N ILE A 61 2.71 11.68 -6.72
CA ILE A 61 1.35 11.96 -6.22
C ILE A 61 1.22 11.50 -4.76
N LEU A 62 1.64 10.28 -4.43
CA LEU A 62 1.54 9.75 -3.07
C LEU A 62 2.35 10.58 -2.05
N ARG A 63 3.44 11.22 -2.48
CA ARG A 63 4.19 12.17 -1.64
C ARG A 63 3.46 13.48 -1.45
N GLU A 64 2.97 14.07 -2.53
CA GLU A 64 2.20 15.33 -2.50
C GLU A 64 0.94 15.18 -1.62
N GLN A 65 0.33 13.99 -1.64
CA GLN A 65 -0.81 13.64 -0.80
C GLN A 65 -0.43 13.30 0.65
N GLY A 66 0.86 13.31 1.01
CA GLY A 66 1.34 12.98 2.35
C GLY A 66 1.13 11.51 2.75
N ILE A 67 0.91 10.63 1.76
CA ILE A 67 0.75 9.18 1.98
C ILE A 67 2.12 8.52 2.18
N VAL A 68 3.14 8.98 1.44
CA VAL A 68 4.52 8.54 1.60
C VAL A 68 5.39 9.77 1.85
N SER A 69 6.36 9.67 2.74
CA SER A 69 7.37 10.72 2.94
C SER A 69 8.69 10.27 2.35
N THR A 70 9.44 11.21 1.76
CA THR A 70 10.80 10.95 1.31
C THR A 70 11.77 11.97 1.85
N VAL A 71 12.99 11.52 2.14
CA VAL A 71 14.12 12.39 2.46
C VAL A 71 15.25 12.08 1.50
N THR A 72 15.74 13.10 0.82
CA THR A 72 16.93 12.97 -0.02
C THR A 72 18.17 13.11 0.87
N ARG A 73 19.00 12.06 0.90
CA ARG A 73 20.31 12.14 1.53
C ARG A 73 21.29 12.78 0.56
N HIS A 74 21.95 13.81 1.06
CA HIS A 74 23.09 14.42 0.40
C HIS A 74 24.36 13.68 0.81
N CYS A 75 25.25 13.48 -0.14
CA CYS A 75 26.59 13.00 0.10
C CYS A 75 27.55 14.09 -0.34
N ARG A 76 28.66 14.25 0.38
CA ARG A 76 29.71 15.17 -0.03
C ARG A 76 30.47 14.54 -1.21
N ASP A 77 30.61 15.29 -2.29
CA ASP A 77 31.48 14.89 -3.39
C ASP A 77 32.93 14.94 -2.88
N PRO A 78 33.69 13.83 -2.97
CA PRO A 78 35.08 13.80 -2.51
C PRO A 78 36.01 14.70 -3.32
N LYS A 79 35.63 15.12 -4.54
CA LYS A 79 36.44 15.96 -5.42
C LYS A 79 36.12 17.45 -5.28
N THR A 80 34.85 17.81 -5.25
CA THR A 80 34.43 19.23 -5.22
C THR A 80 34.07 19.71 -3.81
N GLY A 81 33.86 18.79 -2.86
CA GLY A 81 33.42 19.11 -1.51
C GLY A 81 31.96 19.53 -1.41
N GLU A 82 31.22 19.57 -2.52
CA GLU A 82 29.81 19.98 -2.59
C GLU A 82 28.85 18.86 -2.15
N PHE A 83 27.65 19.24 -1.71
CA PHE A 83 26.61 18.29 -1.31
C PHE A 83 25.74 17.85 -2.49
N ILE A 84 26.00 16.64 -3.00
CA ILE A 84 25.23 16.06 -4.10
C ILE A 84 24.09 15.18 -3.56
N PRO A 85 22.83 15.36 -4.01
CA PRO A 85 21.74 14.46 -3.66
C PRO A 85 22.00 13.07 -4.25
N LYS A 86 22.15 12.04 -3.40
CA LYS A 86 22.57 10.70 -3.84
C LYS A 86 21.49 9.64 -3.69
N ILE A 87 20.70 9.68 -2.60
CA ILE A 87 19.79 8.59 -2.23
C ILE A 87 18.50 9.13 -1.65
N THR A 88 17.35 8.74 -2.23
CA THR A 88 16.03 9.04 -1.66
C THR A 88 15.60 7.92 -0.72
N LEU A 89 15.50 8.23 0.57
CA LEU A 89 14.90 7.34 1.56
C LEU A 89 13.39 7.56 1.61
N TYR A 90 12.64 6.48 1.76
CA TYR A 90 11.20 6.47 1.94
C TYR A 90 10.86 6.26 3.42
N LYS A 91 9.69 6.76 3.83
CA LYS A 91 9.07 6.51 5.13
C LYS A 91 7.56 6.40 5.01
N MET A 92 7.00 5.44 5.72
CA MET A 92 5.55 5.33 5.92
C MET A 92 5.03 6.47 6.81
N THR A 93 4.04 7.21 6.33
CA THR A 93 3.42 8.29 7.12
C THR A 93 2.32 7.78 8.04
N LYS A 94 1.93 8.61 9.03
CA LYS A 94 0.74 8.32 9.86
C LYS A 94 -0.54 8.26 9.01
N LYS A 95 -0.61 9.00 7.90
CA LYS A 95 -1.77 9.02 6.99
C LYS A 95 -1.95 7.67 6.31
N LEU A 96 -0.88 7.07 5.78
CA LEU A 96 -0.92 5.72 5.20
C LEU A 96 -1.33 4.65 6.22
N LYS A 97 -0.77 4.69 7.44
CA LYS A 97 -1.18 3.78 8.51
C LYS A 97 -2.68 3.90 8.80
N ARG A 98 -3.17 5.13 9.02
CA ARG A 98 -4.58 5.41 9.29
C ARG A 98 -5.49 4.95 8.15
N TYR A 99 -5.07 5.11 6.90
CA TYR A 99 -5.83 4.66 5.74
C TYR A 99 -6.12 3.15 5.82
N PHE A 100 -5.08 2.33 6.04
CA PHE A 100 -5.26 0.88 6.13
C PHE A 100 -5.92 0.42 7.43
N SER A 101 -5.71 1.10 8.56
CA SER A 101 -6.47 0.82 9.78
C SER A 101 -7.97 1.06 9.58
N LYS A 102 -8.37 2.15 8.91
CA LYS A 102 -9.78 2.43 8.60
C LYS A 102 -10.37 1.37 7.67
N GLN A 103 -9.63 0.97 6.63
CA GLN A 103 -10.07 -0.11 5.76
C GLN A 103 -10.26 -1.42 6.54
N ALA A 104 -9.28 -1.84 7.34
CA ALA A 104 -9.38 -3.06 8.13
C ALA A 104 -10.60 -3.05 9.08
N THR A 105 -10.85 -1.93 9.76
CA THR A 105 -12.05 -1.75 10.60
C THR A 105 -13.34 -1.86 9.80
N TYR A 106 -13.38 -1.28 8.60
CA TYR A 106 -14.53 -1.38 7.70
C TYR A 106 -14.80 -2.84 7.28
N PHE A 107 -13.76 -3.57 6.85
CA PHE A 107 -13.91 -4.98 6.46
C PHE A 107 -14.36 -5.87 7.62
N LYS A 108 -13.83 -5.64 8.83
CA LYS A 108 -14.29 -6.33 10.04
C LYS A 108 -15.78 -6.07 10.32
N ARG A 109 -16.27 -4.84 10.12
CA ARG A 109 -17.70 -4.50 10.25
C ARG A 109 -18.56 -5.18 9.19
N CYS A 110 -18.05 -5.35 7.97
CA CYS A 110 -18.70 -6.10 6.90
C CYS A 110 -18.57 -7.62 7.08
N GLY A 111 -18.21 -8.13 8.26
CA GLY A 111 -18.11 -9.57 8.51
C GLY A 111 -16.99 -10.29 7.73
N TRP A 112 -16.09 -9.56 7.06
CA TRP A 112 -14.94 -10.14 6.40
C TRP A 112 -13.84 -10.41 7.42
N VAL A 113 -13.42 -11.68 7.51
CA VAL A 113 -12.34 -12.12 8.39
C VAL A 113 -11.21 -12.67 7.51
N PRO A 114 -9.98 -12.13 7.59
CA PRO A 114 -8.86 -12.65 6.82
C PRO A 114 -8.53 -14.09 7.25
N SER A 115 -8.23 -14.96 6.29
CA SER A 115 -7.75 -16.32 6.57
C SER A 115 -6.31 -16.30 7.12
N MET A 116 -5.93 -17.36 7.85
CA MET A 116 -4.58 -17.51 8.42
C MET A 116 -3.47 -17.49 7.35
N GLN A 117 -3.73 -18.00 6.15
CA GLN A 117 -2.76 -17.93 5.04
C GLN A 117 -2.55 -16.50 4.55
N GLN A 118 -3.62 -15.69 4.47
CA GLN A 118 -3.52 -14.27 4.11
C GLN A 118 -2.72 -13.49 5.17
N LEU A 119 -2.94 -13.77 6.45
CA LEU A 119 -2.17 -13.17 7.55
C LEU A 119 -0.67 -13.56 7.49
N LYS A 120 -0.36 -14.83 7.18
CA LYS A 120 1.01 -15.36 7.10
C LYS A 120 1.83 -14.80 5.93
N ALA A 121 1.20 -14.45 4.81
CA ALA A 121 1.87 -13.89 3.63
C ALA A 121 2.38 -12.44 3.83
N GLY A 122 2.28 -11.87 5.03
CA GLY A 122 2.60 -10.46 5.26
C GLY A 122 1.56 -9.51 4.69
N VAL A 123 0.41 -10.04 4.24
CA VAL A 123 -0.82 -9.27 4.05
C VAL A 123 -1.41 -9.03 5.44
N LEU A 124 -0.72 -8.17 6.21
CA LEU A 124 -1.41 -7.37 7.21
C LEU A 124 -2.63 -6.78 6.51
N PRO A 125 -3.82 -6.89 7.11
CA PRO A 125 -5.13 -6.92 6.47
C PRO A 125 -5.34 -5.66 5.62
N VAL A 126 -4.79 -5.67 4.43
CA VAL A 126 -5.17 -4.76 3.37
C VAL A 126 -5.90 -5.62 2.39
N VAL A 127 -7.12 -5.93 2.81
CA VAL A 127 -8.22 -6.24 1.92
C VAL A 127 -7.84 -7.32 0.90
N GLY A 128 -8.05 -8.58 1.30
CA GLY A 128 -7.99 -9.67 0.35
C GLY A 128 -8.90 -9.34 -0.82
N THR A 129 -8.29 -9.24 -2.00
CA THR A 129 -8.86 -9.09 -3.36
C THR A 129 -9.85 -7.97 -3.65
N VAL A 130 -10.46 -7.36 -2.64
CA VAL A 130 -11.38 -6.25 -2.78
C VAL A 130 -10.58 -4.95 -2.77
N THR A 131 -10.64 -4.21 -3.85
CA THR A 131 -9.91 -2.96 -4.06
C THR A 131 -10.80 -1.73 -3.90
N SER A 132 -12.13 -1.90 -3.93
CA SER A 132 -13.12 -0.84 -3.81
C SER A 132 -14.23 -1.17 -2.80
N ARG A 133 -14.98 -0.14 -2.38
CA ARG A 133 -16.20 -0.27 -1.54
C ARG A 133 -17.23 -1.23 -2.16
N GLU A 134 -17.36 -1.20 -3.48
CA GLU A 134 -18.35 -1.99 -4.22
C GLU A 134 -17.96 -3.46 -4.29
N GLU A 135 -16.67 -3.75 -4.48
CA GLU A 135 -16.14 -5.11 -4.44
C GLU A 135 -16.31 -5.73 -3.03
N ALA A 136 -16.23 -4.90 -1.97
CA ALA A 136 -16.44 -5.33 -0.59
C ALA A 136 -17.88 -5.77 -0.36
N LEU A 137 -18.81 -4.97 -0.87
CA LEU A 137 -20.23 -5.23 -0.76
C LEU A 137 -20.60 -6.51 -1.53
N ARG A 138 -20.05 -6.71 -2.73
CA ARG A 138 -20.26 -7.92 -3.54
C ARG A 138 -19.74 -9.18 -2.82
N GLU A 139 -18.52 -9.13 -2.29
CA GLU A 139 -17.94 -10.27 -1.57
C GLU A 139 -18.72 -10.58 -0.28
N TYR A 140 -19.13 -9.56 0.47
CA TYR A 140 -19.99 -9.72 1.64
C TYR A 140 -21.33 -10.38 1.29
N GLN A 141 -22.00 -9.91 0.24
CA GLN A 141 -23.25 -10.50 -0.24
C GLN A 141 -23.07 -11.96 -0.70
N ARG A 142 -21.93 -12.30 -1.34
CA ARG A 142 -21.58 -13.68 -1.71
C ARG A 142 -21.44 -14.57 -0.47
N LEU A 143 -20.65 -14.14 0.51
CA LEU A 143 -20.42 -14.89 1.76
C LEU A 143 -21.71 -15.08 2.58
N LYS A 144 -22.56 -14.06 2.65
CA LYS A 144 -23.89 -14.16 3.28
C LYS A 144 -24.77 -15.21 2.60
N LYS A 145 -24.78 -15.27 1.26
CA LYS A 145 -25.50 -16.30 0.50
C LYS A 145 -24.93 -17.69 0.72
N GLU A 146 -23.60 -17.84 0.76
CA GLU A 146 -22.94 -19.12 1.03
C GLU A 146 -23.21 -19.62 2.45
N GLN A 147 -23.19 -18.73 3.46
CA GLN A 147 -23.54 -19.07 4.84
C GLN A 147 -25.01 -19.48 4.97
N ALA A 148 -25.93 -18.76 4.32
CA ALA A 148 -27.35 -19.12 4.29
C ALA A 148 -27.57 -20.50 3.66
N ARG A 149 -26.80 -20.87 2.62
CA ARG A 149 -26.85 -22.20 2.01
C ARG A 149 -26.28 -23.31 2.90
N ARG A 150 -25.26 -23.02 3.71
CA ARG A 150 -24.63 -23.99 4.62
C ARG A 150 -25.40 -24.21 5.92
N GLY A 151 -26.22 -23.25 6.35
CA GLY A 151 -27.07 -23.38 7.54
C GLY A 151 -28.47 -23.92 7.27
N ALA A 152 -28.79 -24.31 6.03
CA ALA A 152 -30.11 -24.78 5.59
C ALA A 152 -30.12 -26.26 5.18
N GLY A 153 -29.05 -27.01 5.47
CA GLY A 153 -28.96 -28.47 5.31
C GLY A 153 -28.43 -29.09 6.60
#